data_AF-A0A355H2U7-F1
#
_entry.id   AF-A0A355H2U7-F1
#
_cell.length_a   1.000
_cell.length_b   1.000
_cell.length_c   1.000
_cell.angle_alpha   90.00
_cell.angle_beta   90.00
_cell.angle_gamma   90.00
#
_symmetry.space_group_name_H-M   'P 1'
#
loop_
_entity.id
_entity.type
_entity.pdbx_description
1 polymer ?
#
loop_
_entity_poly.entity_id
_entity_poly.type
_entity_poly.pdbx_seq_one_letter_code
_entity_poly.pdbx_strand_id
1 'polypeptide(L)'
;TAKTLSDRLLLGVRWDEQGNFEECAFNHLLALLAAPRSLIWKAGNLLLNPEDQVYKADTYARMFADSTFLQQIRTRVQAETVSRLDDLARGYDYLSSELAQSRSELARRSREGDQAAQKDLEEVRSKQKLLEEEKAKAMLYEQNRADRLEIIRMEKIAVALVVPDTSPEAQETYDKNIEAMAMRIARNYEIDHHQARVYDVSSPRLARGFDLESHRASGEKIAIEVKGRAGRGPVQLTENEWPTAANIRERYWLYVVVDCATKPVLYRVQDPAFKLAVRTRQSFTINMGDIIQEAERD
;
A
#
# COMPACT_ATOMS: atom_id res chain seq x y z
N THR A 1 -24.09 3.02 15.81
CA THR A 1 -23.67 3.98 14.76
C THR A 1 -22.22 4.33 14.96
N ALA A 2 -21.31 3.43 14.60
CA ALA A 2 -19.88 3.74 14.55
C ALA A 2 -19.58 4.21 13.13
N LYS A 3 -19.61 5.53 12.92
CA LYS A 3 -19.08 6.17 11.70
C LYS A 3 -17.70 6.71 12.05
N THR A 4 -16.73 5.83 12.25
CA THR A 4 -15.35 6.22 12.02
C THR A 4 -15.15 6.26 10.51
N LEU A 5 -14.50 7.31 10.00
CA LEU A 5 -14.10 7.45 8.59
C LEU A 5 -13.18 6.32 8.09
N SER A 6 -12.80 5.39 8.97
CA SER A 6 -11.88 4.26 8.77
C SER A 6 -12.37 3.18 7.80
N ASP A 7 -13.66 3.15 7.46
CA ASP A 7 -14.25 2.00 6.75
C ASP A 7 -14.61 2.32 5.28
N ARG A 8 -14.19 3.48 4.77
CA ARG A 8 -14.37 3.84 3.36
C ARG A 8 -13.10 3.56 2.58
N LEU A 9 -13.16 2.57 1.70
CA LEU A 9 -12.12 2.30 0.73
C LEU A 9 -12.46 2.97 -0.60
N LEU A 10 -11.46 3.62 -1.19
CA LEU A 10 -11.54 4.17 -2.55
C LEU A 10 -10.89 3.17 -3.51
N LEU A 11 -11.62 2.81 -4.55
CA LEU A 11 -11.15 1.93 -5.62
C LEU A 11 -10.99 2.76 -6.90
N GLY A 12 -9.83 2.66 -7.53
CA GLY A 12 -9.63 3.11 -8.91
C GLY A 12 -9.67 1.93 -9.86
N VAL A 13 -10.44 2.06 -10.94
CA VAL A 13 -10.46 1.11 -12.05
C VAL A 13 -10.19 1.90 -13.33
N ARG A 14 -9.30 1.38 -14.18
CA ARG A 14 -9.14 1.86 -15.54
C ARG A 14 -9.42 0.73 -16.51
N TRP A 15 -9.87 1.09 -17.71
CA TRP A 15 -10.08 0.14 -18.79
C TRP A 15 -9.74 0.77 -20.14
N ASP A 16 -9.35 -0.08 -21.09
CA ASP A 16 -8.98 0.32 -22.43
C ASP A 16 -10.06 -0.02 -23.48
N GLU A 17 -9.80 0.36 -24.73
CA GLU A 17 -10.68 0.07 -25.88
C GLU A 17 -10.84 -1.43 -26.19
N GLN A 18 -9.99 -2.29 -25.62
CA GLN A 18 -10.03 -3.74 -25.80
C GLN A 18 -10.89 -4.40 -24.70
N GLY A 19 -11.35 -3.63 -23.71
CA GLY A 19 -12.09 -4.15 -22.57
C GLY A 19 -11.19 -4.80 -21.52
N ASN A 20 -9.89 -4.48 -21.50
CA ASN A 20 -9.00 -4.89 -20.43
C ASN A 20 -9.25 -3.98 -19.23
N PHE A 21 -9.66 -4.56 -18.11
CA PHE A 21 -9.88 -3.84 -16.85
C PHE A 21 -8.73 -4.11 -15.90
N GLU A 22 -8.28 -3.07 -15.21
CA GLU A 22 -7.23 -3.18 -14.19
C GLU A 22 -7.43 -2.19 -13.05
N GLU A 23 -6.93 -2.56 -11.87
CA GLU A 23 -6.86 -1.69 -10.72
C GLU A 23 -5.87 -0.55 -10.98
N CYS A 24 -6.23 0.66 -10.57
CA CYS A 24 -5.33 1.78 -10.56
C CYS A 24 -5.49 2.62 -9.30
N ALA A 25 -4.50 3.47 -9.01
CA ALA A 25 -4.59 4.36 -7.87
C ALA A 25 -5.70 5.40 -8.10
N PHE A 26 -6.64 5.54 -7.16
CA PHE A 26 -7.81 6.41 -7.31
C PHE A 26 -7.42 7.88 -7.56
N ASN A 27 -6.26 8.31 -7.05
CA ASN A 27 -5.74 9.67 -7.20
C ASN A 27 -5.30 9.98 -8.65
N HIS A 28 -5.20 8.99 -9.54
CA HIS A 28 -4.97 9.24 -10.95
C HIS A 28 -6.06 10.13 -11.57
N LEU A 29 -7.32 10.00 -11.12
CA LEU A 29 -8.41 10.89 -11.55
C LEU A 29 -8.16 12.36 -11.18
N LEU A 30 -7.54 12.59 -10.02
CA LEU A 30 -7.21 13.95 -9.54
C LEU A 30 -6.02 14.56 -10.29
N ALA A 31 -5.22 13.73 -10.96
CA ALA A 31 -4.06 14.15 -11.75
C ALA A 31 -4.40 14.41 -13.22
N LEU A 32 -5.65 14.17 -13.65
CA LEU A 32 -6.07 14.39 -15.02
C LEU A 32 -6.11 15.88 -15.36
N LEU A 33 -5.60 16.21 -16.54
CA LEU A 33 -5.71 17.54 -17.12
C LEU A 33 -6.90 17.61 -18.06
N ALA A 34 -7.55 18.78 -18.12
CA ALA A 34 -8.65 19.00 -19.04
C ALA A 34 -8.13 18.94 -20.49
N ALA A 35 -8.73 18.06 -21.31
CA ALA A 35 -8.40 17.93 -22.71
C ALA A 35 -9.42 18.66 -23.61
N PRO A 36 -8.99 19.24 -24.75
CA PRO A 36 -9.91 19.82 -25.72
C PRO A 36 -10.80 18.74 -26.35
N ARG A 37 -12.07 19.09 -26.61
CA ARG A 37 -13.05 18.18 -27.24
C ARG A 37 -12.60 17.65 -28.61
N SER A 38 -11.68 18.34 -29.28
CA SER A 38 -11.10 17.89 -30.54
C SER A 38 -10.29 16.59 -30.44
N LEU A 39 -9.92 16.15 -29.23
CA LEU A 39 -9.20 14.89 -29.02
C LEU A 39 -10.11 13.71 -28.72
N ILE A 40 -11.43 13.92 -28.61
CA ILE A 40 -12.40 12.86 -28.26
C ILE A 40 -12.31 11.68 -29.24
N TRP A 41 -12.07 11.92 -30.53
CA TRP A 41 -11.97 10.84 -31.53
C TRP A 41 -10.87 9.80 -31.21
N LYS A 42 -9.84 10.18 -30.44
CA LYS A 42 -8.77 9.27 -30.01
C LYS A 42 -9.23 8.21 -29.00
N ALA A 43 -10.43 8.35 -28.44
CA ALA A 43 -11.03 7.37 -27.53
C ALA A 43 -11.70 6.19 -28.25
N GLY A 44 -11.74 6.20 -29.59
CA GLY A 44 -12.09 5.04 -30.40
C GLY A 44 -13.35 4.32 -29.94
N ASN A 45 -13.20 3.02 -29.63
CA ASN A 45 -14.31 2.13 -29.27
C ASN A 45 -14.97 2.47 -27.92
N LEU A 46 -14.33 3.26 -27.05
CA LEU A 46 -14.93 3.68 -25.79
C LEU A 46 -16.12 4.62 -25.99
N LEU A 47 -16.21 5.27 -27.16
CA LEU A 47 -17.35 6.11 -27.53
C LEU A 47 -18.55 5.31 -28.03
N LEU A 48 -18.37 4.01 -28.33
CA LEU A 48 -19.46 3.13 -28.71
C LEU A 48 -20.21 2.70 -27.44
N ASN A 49 -21.44 3.17 -27.29
CA ASN A 49 -22.30 2.90 -26.13
C ASN A 49 -21.61 3.21 -24.79
N PRO A 50 -21.25 4.48 -24.52
CA PRO A 50 -20.45 4.85 -23.35
C PRO A 50 -21.11 4.47 -22.02
N GLU A 51 -22.44 4.46 -21.96
CA GLU A 51 -23.18 4.01 -20.77
C GLU A 51 -22.97 2.52 -20.48
N ASP A 52 -22.92 1.68 -21.52
CA ASP A 52 -22.64 0.23 -21.39
C ASP A 52 -21.19 -0.01 -20.96
N GLN A 53 -20.24 0.78 -21.48
CA GLN A 53 -18.84 0.72 -21.04
C GLN A 53 -18.70 1.03 -19.55
N VAL A 54 -19.39 2.07 -19.07
CA VAL A 54 -19.39 2.43 -17.65
C VAL A 54 -20.10 1.36 -16.81
N TYR A 55 -21.18 0.76 -17.29
CA TYR A 55 -21.86 -0.33 -16.59
C TYR A 55 -20.96 -1.58 -16.43
N LYS A 56 -20.18 -1.92 -17.46
CA LYS A 56 -19.17 -2.99 -17.39
C LYS A 56 -18.09 -2.67 -16.37
N ALA A 57 -17.61 -1.42 -16.33
CA ALA A 57 -16.65 -0.96 -15.32
C ALA A 57 -17.22 -1.08 -13.90
N ASP A 58 -18.48 -0.69 -13.69
CA ASP A 58 -19.17 -0.83 -12.40
C ASP A 58 -19.28 -2.30 -11.97
N THR A 59 -19.56 -3.20 -12.92
CA THR A 59 -19.64 -4.64 -12.67
C THR A 59 -18.28 -5.23 -12.30
N TYR A 60 -17.23 -4.86 -13.05
CA TYR A 60 -15.86 -5.26 -12.75
C TYR A 60 -15.43 -4.76 -11.36
N ALA A 61 -15.71 -3.49 -11.04
CA ALA A 61 -15.35 -2.90 -9.76
C ALA A 61 -16.01 -3.63 -8.58
N ARG A 62 -17.28 -4.04 -8.72
CA ARG A 62 -17.98 -4.86 -7.71
C ARG A 62 -17.31 -6.21 -7.52
N MET A 63 -17.09 -6.95 -8.61
CA MET A 63 -16.41 -8.25 -8.58
C MET A 63 -15.01 -8.14 -7.95
N PHE A 64 -14.26 -7.11 -8.30
CA PHE A 64 -12.93 -6.86 -7.75
C PHE A 64 -12.98 -6.57 -6.24
N ALA A 65 -13.91 -5.73 -5.79
CA ALA A 65 -14.07 -5.39 -4.38
C ALA A 65 -14.45 -6.62 -3.54
N ASP A 66 -15.33 -7.48 -4.05
CA ASP A 66 -15.74 -8.72 -3.38
C ASP A 66 -14.61 -9.75 -3.32
N SER A 67 -13.90 -9.95 -4.44
CA SER A 67 -12.84 -10.97 -4.52
C SER A 67 -11.55 -10.57 -3.80
N THR A 68 -11.25 -9.27 -3.75
CA THR A 68 -9.97 -8.78 -3.24
C THR A 68 -10.14 -8.12 -1.87
N PHE A 69 -10.84 -6.99 -1.80
CA PHE A 69 -10.91 -6.21 -0.55
C PHE A 69 -11.70 -6.93 0.54
N LEU A 70 -12.89 -7.44 0.22
CA LEU A 70 -13.69 -8.14 1.21
C LEU A 70 -12.97 -9.39 1.72
N GLN A 71 -12.29 -10.14 0.84
CA GLN A 71 -11.50 -11.30 1.23
C GLN A 71 -10.29 -10.95 2.10
N GLN A 72 -9.59 -9.85 1.80
CA GLN A 72 -8.48 -9.37 2.63
C GLN A 72 -8.97 -8.99 4.03
N ILE A 73 -10.08 -8.27 4.14
CA ILE A 73 -10.67 -7.91 5.44
C ILE A 73 -11.13 -9.16 6.18
N ARG A 74 -11.81 -10.11 5.50
CA ARG A 74 -12.22 -11.39 6.10
C ARG A 74 -11.04 -12.16 6.65
N THR A 75 -9.97 -12.28 5.87
CA THR A 75 -8.73 -12.96 6.29
C THR A 75 -8.14 -12.31 7.54
N ARG A 76 -8.06 -10.97 7.56
CA ARG A 76 -7.59 -10.23 8.73
C ARG A 76 -8.47 -10.49 9.96
N VAL A 77 -9.78 -10.41 9.80
CA VAL A 77 -10.73 -10.61 10.90
C VAL A 77 -10.70 -12.06 11.40
N GLN A 78 -10.54 -13.05 10.51
CA GLN A 78 -10.34 -14.46 10.86
C GLN A 78 -9.06 -14.67 11.66
N ALA A 79 -7.95 -14.01 11.29
CA ALA A 79 -6.70 -14.07 12.04
C ALA A 79 -6.86 -13.51 13.47
N GLU A 80 -7.66 -12.45 13.64
CA GLU A 80 -7.98 -11.88 14.96
C GLU A 80 -8.99 -12.74 15.76
N THR A 81 -9.76 -13.61 15.12
CA THR A 81 -10.85 -14.38 15.76
C THR A 81 -10.32 -15.35 16.82
N VAL A 82 -9.17 -16.02 16.60
CA VAL A 82 -8.64 -17.00 17.56
C VAL A 82 -8.40 -16.37 18.93
N SER A 83 -7.64 -15.27 18.97
CA SER A 83 -7.36 -14.56 20.22
C SER A 83 -8.64 -14.07 20.89
N ARG A 84 -9.59 -13.53 20.10
CA ARG A 84 -10.86 -13.04 20.65
C ARG A 84 -11.73 -14.15 21.22
N LEU A 85 -11.78 -15.32 20.60
CA LEU A 85 -12.50 -16.48 21.11
C LEU A 85 -11.90 -16.96 22.44
N ASP A 86 -10.57 -17.00 22.53
CA ASP A 86 -9.89 -17.37 23.77
C ASP A 86 -10.17 -16.37 24.90
N ASP A 87 -10.10 -15.07 24.60
CA ASP A 87 -10.42 -14.00 25.56
C ASP A 87 -11.87 -14.11 26.04
N LEU A 88 -12.81 -14.32 25.11
CA LEU A 88 -14.24 -14.45 25.39
C LEU A 88 -14.54 -15.73 26.20
N ALA A 89 -13.93 -16.85 25.84
CA ALA A 89 -14.07 -18.11 26.58
C ALA A 89 -13.61 -17.95 28.04
N ARG A 90 -12.44 -17.34 28.27
CA ARG A 90 -11.93 -17.06 29.63
C ARG A 90 -12.87 -16.14 30.42
N GLY A 91 -13.44 -15.12 29.79
CA GLY A 91 -14.41 -14.23 30.42
C GLY A 91 -15.67 -14.96 30.90
N TYR A 92 -16.25 -15.83 30.04
CA TYR A 92 -17.41 -16.63 30.43
C TYR A 92 -17.08 -17.71 31.47
N ASP A 93 -15.89 -18.31 31.42
CA ASP A 93 -15.45 -19.30 32.40
C ASP A 93 -15.30 -18.69 33.80
N TYR A 94 -14.80 -17.44 33.88
CA TYR A 94 -14.76 -16.67 35.12
C TYR A 94 -16.18 -16.49 35.71
N LEU A 95 -17.13 -15.99 34.92
CA LEU A 95 -18.52 -15.79 35.36
C LEU A 95 -19.21 -17.12 35.76
N SER A 96 -18.94 -18.18 35.00
CA SER A 96 -19.45 -19.52 35.28
C SER A 96 -18.92 -20.04 36.62
N SER A 97 -17.64 -19.79 36.93
CA SER A 97 -17.01 -20.15 38.20
C SER A 97 -17.65 -19.42 39.39
N GLU A 98 -17.89 -18.11 39.28
CA GLU A 98 -18.57 -17.33 40.33
C GLU A 98 -19.99 -17.86 40.60
N LEU A 99 -20.78 -18.13 39.55
CA LEU A 99 -22.11 -18.71 39.70
C LEU A 99 -22.06 -20.13 40.28
N ALA A 100 -21.06 -20.95 39.90
CA ALA A 100 -20.89 -22.29 40.44
C ALA A 100 -20.54 -22.27 41.93
N GLN A 101 -19.70 -21.32 42.37
CA GLN A 101 -19.39 -21.11 43.78
C GLN A 101 -20.65 -20.71 44.56
N SER A 102 -21.36 -19.67 44.09
CA SER A 102 -22.61 -19.21 44.71
C SER A 102 -23.65 -20.34 44.81
N ARG A 103 -23.79 -21.16 43.75
CA ARG A 103 -24.67 -22.34 43.75
C ARG A 103 -24.26 -23.36 44.82
N SER A 104 -22.97 -23.63 44.97
CA SER A 104 -22.46 -24.60 45.96
C SER A 104 -22.79 -24.14 47.39
N GLU A 105 -22.56 -22.86 47.68
CA GLU A 105 -22.86 -22.25 48.98
C GLU A 105 -24.35 -22.27 49.30
N LEU A 106 -25.20 -21.86 48.35
CA LEU A 106 -26.66 -21.90 48.49
C LEU A 106 -27.18 -23.33 48.62
N ALA A 107 -26.60 -24.29 47.89
CA ALA A 107 -26.98 -25.71 48.00
C ALA A 107 -26.65 -26.28 49.38
N ARG A 108 -25.55 -25.86 50.00
CA ARG A 108 -25.22 -26.23 51.38
C ARG A 108 -26.25 -25.66 52.36
N ARG A 109 -26.55 -24.36 52.29
CA ARG A 109 -27.53 -23.70 53.17
C ARG A 109 -28.96 -24.26 53.00
N SER A 110 -29.37 -24.58 51.78
CA SER A 110 -30.66 -25.20 51.50
C SER A 110 -30.78 -26.59 52.14
N ARG A 111 -29.71 -27.42 52.13
CA ARG A 111 -29.68 -28.71 52.84
C ARG A 111 -29.77 -28.55 54.37
N GLU A 112 -29.32 -27.42 54.91
CA GLU A 112 -29.41 -27.09 56.33
C GLU A 112 -30.81 -26.56 56.75
N GLY A 113 -31.75 -26.45 55.80
CA GLY A 113 -33.16 -26.09 56.06
C GLY A 113 -33.52 -24.63 55.79
N ASP A 114 -32.62 -23.84 55.18
CA ASP A 114 -32.88 -22.45 54.82
C ASP A 114 -33.78 -22.36 53.56
N GLN A 115 -35.05 -21.99 53.75
CA GLN A 115 -36.03 -21.84 52.66
C GLN A 115 -35.70 -20.68 51.71
N ALA A 116 -35.05 -19.60 52.19
CA ALA A 116 -34.65 -18.50 51.33
C ALA A 116 -33.54 -18.95 50.38
N ALA A 117 -32.58 -19.74 50.87
CA ALA A 117 -31.52 -20.33 50.06
C ALA A 117 -32.05 -21.27 48.97
N GLN A 118 -33.20 -21.91 49.17
CA GLN A 118 -33.82 -22.78 48.15
C GLN A 118 -34.36 -21.98 46.96
N LYS A 119 -34.99 -20.83 47.21
CA LYS A 119 -35.45 -19.92 46.15
C LYS A 119 -34.26 -19.31 45.39
N ASP A 120 -33.26 -18.83 46.12
CA ASP A 120 -32.05 -18.24 45.53
C ASP A 120 -31.26 -19.27 44.69
N LEU A 121 -31.25 -20.55 45.10
CA LEU A 121 -30.64 -21.64 44.33
C LEU A 121 -31.28 -21.80 42.94
N GLU A 122 -32.61 -21.70 42.87
CA GLU A 122 -33.36 -21.81 41.62
C GLU A 122 -33.12 -20.62 40.70
N GLU A 123 -32.99 -19.42 41.27
CA GLU A 123 -32.56 -18.23 40.53
C GLU A 123 -31.13 -18.37 39.97
N VAL A 124 -30.18 -18.86 40.77
CA VAL A 124 -28.79 -19.09 40.32
C VAL A 124 -28.73 -20.15 39.23
N ARG A 125 -29.50 -21.25 39.34
CA ARG A 125 -29.61 -22.26 38.26
C ARG A 125 -30.15 -21.66 36.97
N SER A 126 -31.16 -20.80 37.06
CA SER A 126 -31.72 -20.12 35.90
C SER A 126 -30.70 -19.18 35.25
N LYS A 127 -29.94 -18.43 36.06
CA LYS A 127 -28.83 -17.58 35.59
C LYS A 127 -27.71 -18.38 34.92
N GLN A 128 -27.34 -19.54 35.45
CA GLN A 128 -26.33 -20.42 34.84
C GLN A 128 -26.76 -20.87 33.44
N LYS A 129 -28.02 -21.33 33.31
CA LYS A 129 -28.55 -21.74 32.01
C LYS A 129 -28.53 -20.59 30.99
N LEU A 130 -28.96 -19.40 31.41
CA LEU A 130 -28.93 -18.21 30.57
C LEU A 130 -27.49 -17.85 30.14
N LEU A 131 -26.54 -17.90 31.07
CA LEU A 131 -25.13 -17.61 30.80
C LEU A 131 -24.52 -18.60 29.80
N GLU A 132 -24.85 -19.89 29.90
CA GLU A 132 -24.41 -20.91 28.93
C GLU A 132 -24.99 -20.65 27.53
N GLU A 133 -26.26 -20.27 27.44
CA GLU A 133 -26.90 -19.90 26.17
C GLU A 133 -26.28 -18.63 25.57
N GLU A 134 -25.97 -17.62 26.39
CA GLU A 134 -25.28 -16.40 25.98
C GLU A 134 -23.84 -16.67 25.52
N LYS A 135 -23.09 -17.50 26.27
CA LYS A 135 -21.76 -17.96 25.87
C LYS A 135 -21.80 -18.61 24.49
N ALA A 136 -22.71 -19.57 24.29
CA ALA A 136 -22.86 -20.27 23.01
C ALA A 136 -23.16 -19.31 21.86
N LYS A 137 -24.09 -18.36 22.06
CA LYS A 137 -24.44 -17.34 21.06
C LYS A 137 -23.25 -16.41 20.74
N ALA A 138 -22.54 -15.94 21.76
CA ALA A 138 -21.41 -15.04 21.60
C ALA A 138 -20.23 -15.74 20.89
N MET A 139 -19.90 -16.97 21.29
CA MET A 139 -18.88 -17.79 20.63
C MET A 139 -19.20 -18.01 19.15
N LEU A 140 -20.45 -18.39 18.84
CA LEU A 140 -20.89 -18.62 17.46
C LEU A 140 -20.87 -17.33 16.63
N TYR A 141 -21.24 -16.19 17.22
CA TYR A 141 -21.16 -14.90 16.56
C TYR A 141 -19.72 -14.54 16.19
N GLU A 142 -18.79 -14.66 17.14
CA GLU A 142 -17.38 -14.35 16.92
C GLU A 142 -16.72 -15.29 15.90
N GLN A 143 -17.06 -16.59 15.92
CA GLN A 143 -16.60 -17.56 14.92
C GLN A 143 -17.01 -17.16 13.50
N ASN A 144 -18.26 -16.73 13.31
CA ASN A 144 -18.80 -16.40 12.00
C ASN A 144 -18.66 -14.92 11.63
N ARG A 145 -17.97 -14.11 12.45
CA ARG A 145 -17.93 -12.65 12.26
C ARG A 145 -17.39 -12.26 10.90
N ALA A 146 -16.34 -12.93 10.43
CA ALA A 146 -15.75 -12.64 9.13
C ALA A 146 -16.70 -12.94 7.98
N ASP A 147 -17.39 -14.09 8.02
CA ASP A 147 -18.29 -14.50 6.94
C ASP A 147 -19.53 -13.60 6.82
N ARG A 148 -19.89 -12.94 7.92
CA ARG A 148 -20.96 -11.93 7.97
C ARG A 148 -20.57 -10.57 7.42
N LEU A 149 -19.30 -10.34 7.10
CA LEU A 149 -18.88 -9.09 6.46
C LEU A 149 -19.38 -9.05 5.02
N GLU A 150 -19.94 -7.92 4.63
CA GLU A 150 -20.43 -7.65 3.29
C GLU A 150 -20.20 -6.18 2.91
N ILE A 151 -20.14 -5.91 1.60
CA ILE A 151 -20.09 -4.55 1.07
C ILE A 151 -21.51 -3.99 1.02
N ILE A 152 -21.87 -3.19 2.03
CA ILE A 152 -23.23 -2.66 2.17
C ILE A 152 -23.55 -1.61 1.08
N ARG A 153 -22.55 -0.81 0.68
CA ARG A 153 -22.74 0.27 -0.29
C ARG A 153 -21.51 0.46 -1.16
N MET A 154 -21.76 0.58 -2.45
CA MET A 154 -20.78 1.02 -3.44
C MET A 154 -21.34 2.23 -4.17
N GLU A 155 -20.57 3.31 -4.19
CA GLU A 155 -20.96 4.59 -4.78
C GLU A 155 -19.90 5.01 -5.80
N LYS A 156 -20.36 5.29 -7.04
CA LYS A 156 -19.50 5.81 -8.10
C LYS A 156 -19.32 7.30 -7.90
N ILE A 157 -18.08 7.71 -7.63
CA ILE A 157 -17.72 9.11 -7.37
C ILE A 157 -17.53 9.87 -8.68
N ALA A 158 -16.76 9.31 -9.61
CA ALA A 158 -16.42 9.96 -10.87
C ALA A 158 -16.06 8.94 -11.95
N VAL A 159 -16.25 9.36 -13.20
CA VAL A 159 -15.77 8.68 -14.40
C VAL A 159 -15.15 9.74 -15.30
N ALA A 160 -14.00 9.44 -15.88
CA ALA A 160 -13.35 10.29 -16.85
C ALA A 160 -12.97 9.48 -18.09
N LEU A 161 -13.16 10.08 -19.26
CA LEU A 161 -12.58 9.59 -20.49
C LEU A 161 -11.17 10.16 -20.63
N VAL A 162 -10.17 9.28 -20.65
CA VAL A 162 -8.75 9.67 -20.64
C VAL A 162 -8.16 9.38 -22.01
N VAL A 163 -7.54 10.40 -22.60
CA VAL A 163 -6.79 10.28 -23.86
C VAL A 163 -5.33 10.58 -23.55
N PRO A 164 -4.38 9.68 -23.92
CA PRO A 164 -2.96 9.95 -23.74
C PRO A 164 -2.53 11.20 -24.51
N ASP A 165 -1.84 12.11 -23.82
CA ASP A 165 -1.16 13.22 -24.46
C ASP A 165 0.25 12.78 -24.88
N THR A 166 0.45 12.62 -26.18
CA THR A 166 1.72 12.20 -26.78
C THR A 166 2.53 13.38 -27.29
N SER A 167 2.18 14.61 -26.91
CA SER A 167 2.94 15.80 -27.29
C SER A 167 4.33 15.78 -26.63
N PRO A 168 5.36 16.31 -27.30
CA PRO A 168 6.69 16.45 -26.70
C PRO A 168 6.68 17.22 -25.37
N GLU A 169 5.82 18.24 -25.25
CA GLU A 169 5.70 19.06 -24.04
C GLU A 169 5.11 18.26 -22.86
N ALA A 170 4.10 17.42 -23.13
CA ALA A 170 3.54 16.54 -22.12
C ALA A 170 4.55 15.47 -21.68
N GLN A 171 5.31 14.92 -22.62
CA GLN A 171 6.38 13.97 -22.34
C GLN A 171 7.49 14.61 -21.49
N GLU A 172 7.93 15.82 -21.83
CA GLU A 172 8.94 16.56 -21.06
C GLU A 172 8.45 16.85 -19.64
N THR A 173 7.18 17.25 -19.49
CA THR A 173 6.57 17.50 -18.17
C THR A 173 6.49 16.21 -17.35
N TYR A 174 6.12 15.10 -18.00
CA TYR A 174 6.07 13.80 -17.38
C TYR A 174 7.46 13.36 -16.89
N ASP A 175 8.48 13.47 -17.74
CA ASP A 175 9.87 13.11 -17.40
C ASP A 175 10.39 13.98 -16.24
N LYS A 176 10.12 15.29 -16.25
CA LYS A 176 10.44 16.19 -15.11
C LYS A 176 9.76 15.76 -13.81
N ASN A 177 8.51 15.33 -13.86
CA ASN A 177 7.79 14.85 -12.67
C ASN A 177 8.41 13.55 -12.13
N ILE A 178 8.82 12.64 -13.02
CA ILE A 178 9.52 11.40 -12.66
C ILE A 178 10.88 11.69 -12.01
N GLU A 179 11.64 12.63 -12.56
CA GLU A 179 12.92 13.07 -12.01
C GLU A 179 12.75 13.73 -10.64
N ALA A 180 11.79 14.64 -10.49
CA ALA A 180 11.49 15.29 -9.20
C ALA A 180 11.08 14.28 -8.12
N MET A 181 10.31 13.25 -8.50
CA MET A 181 9.95 12.15 -7.60
C MET A 181 11.18 11.35 -7.18
N ALA A 182 12.04 10.98 -8.13
CA ALA A 182 13.25 10.22 -7.86
C ALA A 182 14.21 11.00 -6.95
N MET A 183 14.40 12.29 -7.20
CA MET A 183 15.19 13.21 -6.36
C MET A 183 14.67 13.26 -4.92
N ARG A 184 13.35 13.33 -4.74
CA ARG A 184 12.73 13.31 -3.41
C ARG A 184 12.97 11.98 -2.69
N ILE A 185 12.82 10.85 -3.38
CA ILE A 185 13.04 9.52 -2.81
C ILE A 185 14.50 9.34 -2.40
N ALA A 186 15.44 9.71 -3.27
CA ALA A 186 16.87 9.65 -2.99
C ALA A 186 17.26 10.51 -1.78
N ARG A 187 16.75 11.75 -1.71
CA ARG A 187 16.96 12.67 -0.58
C ARG A 187 16.44 12.08 0.72
N ASN A 188 15.19 11.61 0.74
CA ASN A 188 14.59 11.05 1.94
C ASN A 188 15.34 9.80 2.41
N TYR A 189 15.78 8.93 1.48
CA TYR A 189 16.59 7.77 1.83
C TYR A 189 17.85 8.15 2.63
N GLU A 190 18.63 9.11 2.13
CA GLU A 190 19.85 9.58 2.81
C GLU A 190 19.57 10.22 4.18
N ILE A 191 18.47 10.98 4.30
CA ILE A 191 18.06 11.59 5.57
C ILE A 191 17.66 10.50 6.57
N ASP A 192 16.81 9.55 6.16
CA ASP A 192 16.21 8.58 7.07
C ASP A 192 17.21 7.47 7.48
N HIS A 193 18.04 6.99 6.55
CA HIS A 193 18.95 5.86 6.80
C HIS A 193 20.33 6.30 7.29
N HIS A 194 20.81 7.48 6.87
CA HIS A 194 22.16 7.95 7.18
C HIS A 194 22.19 9.24 8.01
N GLN A 195 21.01 9.76 8.42
CA GLN A 195 20.88 11.01 9.17
C GLN A 195 21.63 12.15 8.48
N ALA A 196 21.63 12.13 7.14
CA ALA A 196 22.47 12.98 6.33
C ALA A 196 21.86 14.37 6.14
N ARG A 197 22.73 15.36 5.98
CA ARG A 197 22.36 16.65 5.40
C ARG A 197 22.58 16.59 3.90
N VAL A 198 21.50 16.70 3.12
CA VAL A 198 21.53 16.54 1.66
C VAL A 198 21.35 17.88 0.97
N TYR A 199 22.22 18.19 0.01
CA TYR A 199 22.20 19.41 -0.79
C TYR A 199 21.88 19.10 -2.24
N ASP A 200 20.98 19.88 -2.84
CA ASP A 200 20.67 19.81 -4.26
C ASP A 200 21.69 20.63 -5.07
N VAL A 201 22.44 19.95 -5.92
CA VAL A 201 23.49 20.54 -6.77
C VAL A 201 23.28 20.22 -8.25
N SER A 202 22.09 19.72 -8.61
CA SER A 202 21.66 19.32 -9.97
C SER A 202 21.64 20.46 -11.00
N SER A 203 21.77 21.72 -10.56
CA SER A 203 21.75 22.87 -11.46
C SER A 203 22.85 22.77 -12.53
N PRO A 204 22.50 22.87 -13.83
CA PRO A 204 23.50 22.82 -14.91
C PRO A 204 24.59 23.90 -14.78
N ARG A 205 24.30 25.03 -14.12
CA ARG A 205 25.26 26.12 -13.90
C ARG A 205 26.40 25.75 -12.95
N LEU A 206 26.21 24.74 -12.09
CA LEU A 206 27.22 24.29 -11.14
C LEU A 206 28.21 23.29 -11.75
N ALA A 207 27.83 22.65 -12.87
CA ALA A 207 28.61 21.69 -13.64
C ALA A 207 29.32 20.63 -12.77
N ARG A 208 28.63 20.10 -11.76
CA ARG A 208 29.20 19.17 -10.76
C ARG A 208 29.33 17.75 -11.28
N GLY A 209 28.49 17.36 -12.25
CA GLY A 209 28.41 16.00 -12.78
C GLY A 209 27.72 15.02 -11.83
N PHE A 210 26.90 15.51 -10.90
CA PHE A 210 26.01 14.73 -10.03
C PHE A 210 24.88 15.62 -9.48
N ASP A 211 23.79 15.03 -9.01
CA ASP A 211 22.58 15.74 -8.59
C ASP A 211 22.55 16.15 -7.12
N LEU A 212 23.00 15.28 -6.22
CA LEU A 212 22.93 15.48 -4.77
C LEU A 212 24.29 15.32 -4.10
N GLU A 213 24.56 16.18 -3.12
CA GLU A 213 25.69 16.02 -2.20
C GLU A 213 25.15 15.62 -0.82
N SER A 214 25.51 14.42 -0.34
CA SER A 214 25.05 13.91 0.96
C SER A 214 26.17 13.95 1.99
N HIS A 215 25.95 14.64 3.10
CA HIS A 215 26.86 14.72 4.24
C HIS A 215 26.29 13.86 5.36
N ARG A 216 26.76 12.62 5.47
CA ARG A 216 26.25 11.62 6.41
C ARG A 216 26.72 11.89 7.83
N ALA A 217 25.95 11.43 8.83
CA ALA A 217 26.32 11.58 10.24
C ALA A 217 27.63 10.86 10.60
N SER A 218 28.03 9.85 9.81
CA SER A 218 29.33 9.17 9.91
C SER A 218 30.53 10.07 9.57
N GLY A 219 30.31 11.25 9.02
CA GLY A 219 31.34 12.15 8.49
C GLY A 219 31.67 11.92 7.01
N GLU A 220 31.08 10.89 6.40
CA GLU A 220 31.23 10.62 4.98
C GLU A 220 30.51 11.70 4.14
N LYS A 221 31.18 12.15 3.07
CA LYS A 221 30.59 13.04 2.06
C LYS A 221 30.59 12.34 0.72
N ILE A 222 29.42 12.11 0.15
CA ILE A 222 29.26 11.42 -1.13
C ILE A 222 28.54 12.28 -2.16
N ALA A 223 28.85 12.01 -3.42
CA ALA A 223 28.17 12.52 -4.60
C ALA A 223 27.16 11.47 -5.08
N ILE A 224 25.92 11.89 -5.35
CA ILE A 224 24.85 11.00 -5.78
C ILE A 224 24.26 11.53 -7.08
N GLU A 225 24.26 10.70 -8.11
CA GLU A 225 23.52 10.89 -9.35
C GLU A 225 22.19 10.16 -9.28
N VAL A 226 21.09 10.83 -9.61
CA VAL A 226 19.74 10.30 -9.45
C VAL A 226 19.07 10.12 -10.80
N LYS A 227 18.68 8.89 -11.14
CA LYS A 227 17.93 8.59 -12.36
C LYS A 227 16.55 8.06 -12.02
N GLY A 228 15.52 8.73 -12.53
CA GLY A 228 14.12 8.30 -12.42
C GLY A 228 13.63 7.59 -13.68
N ARG A 229 12.84 6.52 -13.52
CA ARG A 229 12.14 5.84 -14.62
C ARG A 229 10.72 5.49 -14.23
N ALA A 230 9.79 5.73 -15.15
CA ALA A 230 8.38 5.34 -15.00
C ALA A 230 8.22 3.82 -14.81
N GLY A 231 9.03 3.02 -15.49
CA GLY A 231 9.14 1.56 -15.35
C GLY A 231 10.59 1.11 -15.29
N ARG A 232 10.91 -0.10 -15.78
CA ARG A 232 12.24 -0.73 -15.67
C ARG A 232 13.07 -0.63 -16.96
N GLY A 233 13.08 0.55 -17.58
CA GLY A 233 13.91 0.84 -18.75
C GLY A 233 15.38 1.08 -18.38
N PRO A 234 16.29 1.09 -19.37
CA PRO A 234 17.69 1.44 -19.15
C PRO A 234 17.85 2.91 -18.72
N VAL A 235 18.96 3.19 -18.03
CA VAL A 235 19.36 4.56 -17.64
C VAL A 235 20.61 4.96 -18.40
N GLN A 236 20.81 6.26 -18.58
CA GLN A 236 21.98 6.79 -19.27
C GLN A 236 22.72 7.77 -18.37
N LEU A 237 24.05 7.63 -18.32
CA LEU A 237 24.91 8.65 -17.75
C LEU A 237 25.37 9.61 -18.84
N THR A 238 25.29 10.91 -18.58
CA THR A 238 25.71 11.93 -19.55
C THR A 238 27.23 12.03 -19.65
N GLU A 239 27.74 12.73 -20.68
CA GLU A 239 29.18 12.97 -20.88
C GLU A 239 29.85 13.71 -19.72
N ASN A 240 29.09 14.40 -18.86
CA ASN A 240 29.61 15.05 -17.66
C ASN A 240 29.56 14.13 -16.42
N GLU A 241 28.54 13.29 -16.31
CA GLU A 241 28.34 12.40 -15.17
C GLU A 241 29.34 11.24 -15.19
N TRP A 242 29.58 10.64 -16.36
CA TRP A 242 30.46 9.47 -16.43
C TRP A 242 31.91 9.74 -16.04
N PRO A 243 32.60 10.77 -16.58
CA PRO A 243 33.96 11.07 -16.15
C PRO A 243 34.02 11.45 -14.67
N THR A 244 32.98 12.12 -14.17
CA THR A 244 32.88 12.48 -12.75
C THR A 244 32.77 11.23 -11.87
N ALA A 245 31.93 10.27 -12.24
CA ALA A 245 31.83 8.98 -11.58
C ALA A 245 33.15 8.21 -11.60
N ALA A 246 33.84 8.21 -12.74
CA ALA A 246 35.15 7.57 -12.88
C ALA A 246 36.26 8.25 -12.05
N ASN A 247 36.14 9.54 -11.77
CA ASN A 247 37.11 10.28 -10.96
C ASN A 247 36.83 10.16 -9.45
N ILE A 248 35.55 10.21 -9.04
CA ILE A 248 35.13 10.23 -7.63
C ILE A 248 35.02 8.80 -7.04
N ARG A 249 34.79 7.79 -7.88
CA ARG A 249 34.86 6.35 -7.54
C ARG A 249 33.95 5.96 -6.37
N GLU A 250 34.52 5.43 -5.29
CA GLU A 250 33.80 4.91 -4.11
C GLU A 250 32.88 5.94 -3.43
N ARG A 251 33.15 7.23 -3.66
CA ARG A 251 32.32 8.32 -3.14
C ARG A 251 31.22 8.78 -4.11
N TYR A 252 31.14 8.16 -5.28
CA TYR A 252 30.11 8.40 -6.29
C TYR A 252 29.09 7.26 -6.27
N TRP A 253 27.84 7.65 -6.16
CA TRP A 253 26.72 6.72 -6.08
C TRP A 253 25.73 7.01 -7.21
N LEU A 254 25.20 5.95 -7.81
CA LEU A 254 24.10 6.01 -8.76
C LEU A 254 22.83 5.50 -8.06
N TYR A 255 21.86 6.39 -7.87
CA TYR A 255 20.56 6.08 -7.29
C TYR A 255 19.54 6.01 -8.42
N VAL A 256 19.03 4.81 -8.69
CA VAL A 256 18.04 4.57 -9.75
C VAL A 256 16.70 4.27 -9.11
N VAL A 257 15.72 5.14 -9.34
CA VAL A 257 14.34 4.93 -8.91
C VAL A 257 13.53 4.48 -10.11
N VAL A 258 13.07 3.23 -10.07
CA VAL A 258 12.20 2.64 -11.10
C VAL A 258 10.77 2.52 -10.62
N ASP A 259 9.86 2.18 -11.54
CA ASP A 259 8.45 1.97 -11.25
C ASP A 259 7.80 3.24 -10.65
N CYS A 260 8.34 4.42 -11.01
CA CYS A 260 7.87 5.73 -10.52
C CYS A 260 6.41 6.03 -10.91
N ALA A 261 5.89 5.39 -11.95
CA ALA A 261 4.50 5.51 -12.37
C ALA A 261 3.53 4.65 -11.53
N THR A 262 4.05 3.71 -10.73
CA THR A 262 3.25 2.78 -9.92
C THR A 262 3.75 2.79 -8.48
N LYS A 263 4.66 1.88 -8.12
CA LYS A 263 5.25 1.76 -6.79
C LYS A 263 6.76 1.97 -6.92
N PRO A 264 7.27 3.18 -6.65
CA PRO A 264 8.68 3.49 -6.81
C PRO A 264 9.58 2.55 -5.99
N VAL A 265 10.66 2.07 -6.61
CA VAL A 265 11.70 1.25 -5.95
C VAL A 265 13.06 1.88 -6.21
N LEU A 266 13.82 2.13 -5.14
CA LEU A 266 15.16 2.70 -5.19
C LEU A 266 16.22 1.59 -5.22
N TYR A 267 17.13 1.66 -6.19
CA TYR A 267 18.35 0.86 -6.28
C TYR A 267 19.57 1.78 -6.14
N ARG A 268 20.58 1.35 -5.40
CA ARG A 268 21.75 2.17 -5.06
C ARG A 268 23.03 1.43 -5.46
N VAL A 269 23.82 2.00 -6.36
CA VAL A 269 25.07 1.40 -6.81
C VAL A 269 26.24 2.32 -6.46
N GLN A 270 27.16 1.81 -5.62
CA GLN A 270 28.42 2.48 -5.32
C GLN A 270 29.47 2.22 -6.41
N ASP A 271 30.25 3.24 -6.78
CA ASP A 271 31.26 3.18 -7.85
C ASP A 271 30.69 2.59 -9.16
N PRO A 272 29.64 3.21 -9.74
CA PRO A 272 29.01 2.71 -10.96
C PRO A 272 29.99 2.64 -12.14
N ALA A 273 30.97 3.54 -12.19
CA ALA A 273 32.02 3.56 -13.22
C ALA A 273 32.97 2.35 -13.13
N PHE A 274 32.99 1.62 -12.02
CA PHE A 274 33.69 0.35 -11.91
C PHE A 274 32.74 -0.84 -12.04
N LYS A 275 31.68 -0.87 -11.24
CA LYS A 275 30.78 -2.02 -11.14
C LYS A 275 30.00 -2.27 -12.44
N LEU A 276 29.61 -1.21 -13.14
CA LEU A 276 28.75 -1.30 -14.33
C LEU A 276 29.54 -1.17 -15.65
N ALA A 277 30.77 -0.63 -15.62
CA ALA A 277 31.57 -0.35 -16.81
C ALA A 277 32.36 -1.56 -17.36
N VAL A 278 32.62 -2.57 -16.53
CA VAL A 278 33.48 -3.71 -16.92
C VAL A 278 32.83 -4.58 -18.02
N ARG A 279 31.53 -4.37 -18.34
CA ARG A 279 30.79 -5.22 -19.28
C ARG A 279 30.54 -4.62 -20.68
N THR A 280 30.62 -3.31 -20.90
CA THR A 280 30.25 -2.72 -22.20
C THR A 280 31.11 -1.51 -22.56
N ARG A 281 31.91 -1.64 -23.63
CA ARG A 281 32.94 -0.66 -24.03
C ARG A 281 32.44 0.55 -24.83
N GLN A 282 31.14 0.69 -25.15
CA GLN A 282 30.72 1.69 -26.16
C GLN A 282 29.35 2.37 -25.96
N SER A 283 28.66 2.21 -24.82
CA SER A 283 27.48 3.05 -24.54
C SER A 283 27.36 3.38 -23.06
N PHE A 284 27.11 4.65 -22.75
CA PHE A 284 26.78 5.13 -21.40
C PHE A 284 25.36 4.73 -20.96
N THR A 285 24.82 3.67 -21.56
CA THR A 285 23.50 3.11 -21.30
C THR A 285 23.67 1.90 -20.39
N ILE A 286 23.10 1.96 -19.21
CA ILE A 286 23.17 0.93 -18.18
C ILE A 286 21.83 0.20 -18.17
N ASN A 287 21.88 -1.12 -18.32
CA ASN A 287 20.69 -1.96 -18.27
C ASN A 287 20.22 -2.15 -16.82
N MET A 288 18.90 -2.25 -16.65
CA MET A 288 18.34 -2.42 -15.31
C MET A 288 18.77 -3.75 -14.65
N GLY A 289 19.01 -4.81 -15.42
CA GLY A 289 19.50 -6.08 -14.90
C GLY A 289 20.86 -5.95 -14.18
N ASP A 290 21.79 -5.19 -14.75
CA ASP A 290 23.10 -4.95 -14.13
C ASP A 290 22.96 -4.07 -12.88
N ILE A 291 22.07 -3.07 -12.88
CA ILE A 291 21.77 -2.25 -11.69
C ILE A 291 21.24 -3.10 -10.55
N ILE A 292 20.27 -3.99 -10.81
CA ILE A 292 19.70 -4.86 -9.78
C ILE A 292 20.76 -5.81 -9.22
N GLN A 293 21.65 -6.32 -10.09
CA GLN A 293 22.72 -7.24 -9.69
C GLN A 293 23.75 -6.55 -8.78
N GLU A 294 24.16 -5.33 -9.12
CA GLU A 294 25.23 -4.59 -8.43
C GLU A 294 24.72 -3.64 -7.32
N ALA A 295 23.41 -3.53 -7.15
CA ALA A 295 22.81 -2.70 -6.12
C ALA A 295 23.17 -3.20 -4.71
N GLU A 296 23.49 -2.26 -3.83
CA GLU A 296 23.67 -2.53 -2.42
C GLU A 296 22.37 -3.08 -1.82
N ARG A 297 22.51 -4.11 -1.00
CA ARG A 297 21.38 -4.69 -0.24
C ARG A 297 21.23 -3.91 1.05
N ASP A 298 19.99 -3.51 1.35
CA ASP A 298 19.60 -3.04 2.68
C ASP A 298 19.51 -4.21 3.67
#